data_AF-A0A6M4B1Y8-F1
#
_entry.id   AF-A0A6M4B1Y8-F1
#
_cell.length_a   1.000
_cell.length_b   1.000
_cell.length_c   1.000
_cell.angle_alpha   90.00
_cell.angle_beta   90.00
_cell.angle_gamma   90.00
#
_symmetry.space_group_name_H-M   'P 1'
#
loop_
_entity.id
_entity.type
_entity.pdbx_description
1 polymer ?
#
loop_
_entity_poly.entity_id
_entity_poly.type
_entity_poly.pdbx_seq_one_letter_code
_entity_poly.pdbx_strand_id
1 'polypeptide(L)'
;MKTTVLGISMIFIYSILPTIGNVNKNALNKMNKLLDKRDYVNLPPSFLAFLVGLIDGDGYIQITKTTKGFITMKLVISLHIEDISTLEYIHSTLKLGSVNVYKDLRSPSCKLVINRTELQEVLFPLLIHNNIFFLTETRINQFNLAMHILKNDIKMFDKIPSRDNIEDVFKLPENAKDYTLLYFFKNWIVGFKTPWLYPGLIEFIKNNPLTYKRVKKDYKKLISRREGFNYLKQTLKQQERIRRYSTYTVKPENTNLVVWGSNLSSTVGRGRVTKVVKNMIALPPYYKSVVVGILLSDGYLTSAKPHENPHLAFKQSLKNSSYVLYVFSILCHYCNTCPTFVKSVRKDKIDLALYFRTRGLPCFSELRSLFYINKVKRVPSDIYNLLTPVALAHLTMGDGSAKQHGLIICTDSYELVDVIRLMNVLLIRYNIDCTLRFHTQTQPRIYIRQRSMPIVRELVKPYMVKSMLYKIGI
;
A
#
# COMPACT_ATOMS: atom_id res chain seq x y z
N MET A 1 -30.35 50.09 -2.13
CA MET A 1 -29.19 49.18 -2.01
C MET A 1 -29.60 47.81 -2.53
N LYS A 2 -29.24 47.51 -3.79
CA LYS A 2 -29.42 46.18 -4.40
C LYS A 2 -28.04 45.52 -4.41
N THR A 3 -27.86 44.54 -3.53
CA THR A 3 -26.68 43.67 -3.50
C THR A 3 -26.86 42.64 -4.60
N THR A 4 -26.17 42.84 -5.72
CA THR A 4 -26.12 41.90 -6.84
C THR A 4 -25.33 40.65 -6.46
N VAL A 5 -25.98 39.51 -6.65
CA VAL A 5 -25.45 38.15 -6.50
C VAL A 5 -24.27 37.98 -7.46
N LEU A 6 -23.05 38.01 -6.92
CA LEU A 6 -21.79 37.83 -7.65
C LEU A 6 -21.05 36.59 -7.12
N GLY A 7 -21.78 35.50 -6.94
CA GLY A 7 -21.29 34.32 -6.22
C GLY A 7 -21.82 33.00 -6.74
N ILE A 8 -21.91 32.79 -8.07
CA ILE A 8 -22.21 31.45 -8.63
C ILE A 8 -21.36 31.09 -9.87
N SER A 9 -20.61 31.99 -10.50
CA SER A 9 -19.93 31.68 -11.79
C SER A 9 -18.47 31.21 -11.73
N MET A 10 -17.91 30.85 -10.56
CA MET A 10 -16.48 30.50 -10.44
C MET A 10 -16.15 29.07 -9.97
N ILE A 11 -17.12 28.14 -9.95
CA ILE A 11 -16.92 26.78 -9.40
C ILE A 11 -16.82 25.66 -10.47
N PHE A 12 -16.81 25.95 -11.77
CA PHE A 12 -16.89 24.90 -12.82
C PHE A 12 -15.74 24.81 -13.85
N ILE A 13 -14.51 25.26 -13.56
CA ILE A 13 -13.37 25.18 -14.53
C ILE A 13 -12.18 24.33 -14.03
N TYR A 14 -12.36 23.39 -13.10
CA TYR A 14 -11.30 22.44 -12.71
C TYR A 14 -11.72 20.99 -12.92
N SER A 15 -11.58 20.46 -14.14
CA SER A 15 -11.62 18.99 -14.32
C SER A 15 -11.04 18.47 -15.65
N ILE A 16 -10.10 19.16 -16.30
CA ILE A 16 -9.48 18.62 -17.52
C ILE A 16 -7.97 18.77 -17.43
N LEU A 17 -7.27 17.64 -17.48
CA LEU A 17 -5.81 17.58 -17.59
C LEU A 17 -5.35 18.35 -18.85
N PRO A 18 -4.53 19.41 -18.71
CA PRO A 18 -4.15 20.24 -19.85
C PRO A 18 -3.25 19.46 -20.80
N THR A 19 -3.54 19.51 -22.09
CA THR A 19 -2.66 18.96 -23.14
C THR A 19 -1.33 19.71 -23.14
N ILE A 20 -0.23 18.97 -23.22
CA ILE A 20 1.11 19.57 -23.29
C ILE A 20 1.55 19.73 -24.75
N GLY A 21 1.69 20.99 -25.17
CA GLY A 21 2.10 21.34 -26.53
C GLY A 21 1.03 21.07 -27.58
N ASN A 22 1.44 20.94 -28.84
CA ASN A 22 0.53 20.66 -29.94
C ASN A 22 0.41 19.15 -30.19
N VAL A 23 -0.82 18.67 -30.34
CA VAL A 23 -1.14 17.28 -30.69
C VAL A 23 -1.85 17.24 -32.05
N ASN A 24 -1.48 16.29 -32.91
CA ASN A 24 -2.12 16.11 -34.21
C ASN A 24 -3.60 15.73 -34.02
N LYS A 25 -4.51 16.46 -34.67
CA LYS A 25 -5.97 16.25 -34.59
C LYS A 25 -6.40 14.80 -34.86
N ASN A 26 -5.76 14.10 -35.79
CA ASN A 26 -6.09 12.70 -36.10
C ASN A 26 -5.67 11.75 -34.97
N ALA A 27 -4.51 12.00 -34.35
CA ALA A 27 -4.05 11.24 -33.20
C ALA A 27 -4.92 11.49 -31.97
N LEU A 28 -5.32 12.75 -31.76
CA LEU A 28 -6.22 13.16 -30.69
C LEU A 28 -7.61 12.51 -30.84
N ASN A 29 -8.18 12.53 -32.04
CA ASN A 29 -9.47 11.90 -32.34
C ASN A 29 -9.45 10.39 -32.11
N LYS A 30 -8.33 9.72 -32.44
CA LYS A 30 -8.16 8.29 -32.13
C LYS A 30 -8.11 8.04 -30.63
N MET A 31 -7.42 8.89 -29.87
CA MET A 31 -7.29 8.76 -28.41
C MET A 31 -8.58 9.07 -27.67
N ASN A 32 -9.28 10.16 -28.02
CA ASN A 32 -10.54 10.56 -27.39
C ASN A 32 -11.67 9.53 -27.58
N LYS A 33 -11.59 8.69 -28.62
CA LYS A 33 -12.51 7.55 -28.78
C LYS A 33 -12.25 6.42 -27.78
N LEU A 34 -11.03 6.31 -27.24
CA LEU A 34 -10.63 5.22 -26.35
C LEU A 34 -10.59 5.65 -24.87
N LEU A 35 -10.39 6.93 -24.55
CA LEU A 35 -10.05 7.39 -23.21
C LEU A 35 -10.72 8.73 -22.86
N ASP A 36 -11.36 8.79 -21.68
CA ASP A 36 -11.86 10.03 -21.07
C ASP A 36 -10.83 10.54 -20.04
N LYS A 37 -10.38 11.80 -20.19
CA LYS A 37 -9.45 12.45 -19.26
C LYS A 37 -9.99 12.55 -17.83
N ARG A 38 -11.31 12.54 -17.64
CA ARG A 38 -11.94 12.60 -16.31
C ARG A 38 -11.63 11.39 -15.45
N ASP A 39 -11.45 10.22 -16.08
CA ASP A 39 -11.13 8.97 -15.38
C ASP A 39 -9.77 9.04 -14.67
N TYR A 40 -8.87 9.88 -15.19
CA TYR A 40 -7.50 9.99 -14.72
C TYR A 40 -7.33 10.94 -13.53
N VAL A 41 -8.22 11.92 -13.35
CA VAL A 41 -8.13 12.90 -12.25
C VAL A 41 -8.23 12.21 -10.88
N ASN A 42 -8.94 11.09 -10.81
CA ASN A 42 -9.13 10.31 -9.58
C ASN A 42 -8.09 9.19 -9.38
N LEU A 43 -7.04 9.11 -10.20
CA LEU A 43 -5.98 8.12 -10.01
C LEU A 43 -5.29 8.32 -8.65
N PRO A 44 -5.11 7.26 -7.84
CA PRO A 44 -4.45 7.39 -6.55
C PRO A 44 -3.03 7.98 -6.69
N PRO A 45 -2.68 9.07 -5.98
CA PRO A 45 -1.33 9.63 -6.00
C PRO A 45 -0.25 8.63 -5.57
N SER A 46 -0.62 7.65 -4.73
CA SER A 46 0.24 6.54 -4.32
C SER A 46 0.65 5.64 -5.49
N PHE A 47 -0.28 5.36 -6.42
CA PHE A 47 -0.01 4.57 -7.62
C PHE A 47 0.89 5.34 -8.59
N LEU A 48 0.61 6.64 -8.80
CA LEU A 48 1.46 7.49 -9.65
C LEU A 48 2.88 7.60 -9.09
N ALA A 49 3.01 7.75 -7.77
CA ALA A 49 4.31 7.77 -7.09
C ALA A 49 5.08 6.46 -7.28
N PHE A 50 4.41 5.31 -7.11
CA PHE A 50 4.96 4.00 -7.41
C PHE A 50 5.43 3.90 -8.87
N LEU A 51 4.59 4.30 -9.82
CA LEU A 51 4.92 4.25 -11.25
C LEU A 51 6.16 5.08 -11.58
N VAL A 52 6.26 6.30 -11.05
CA VAL A 52 7.43 7.16 -11.23
C VAL A 52 8.69 6.53 -10.64
N GLY A 53 8.58 5.90 -9.47
CA GLY A 53 9.65 5.11 -8.87
C GLY A 53 10.13 3.99 -9.80
N LEU A 54 9.20 3.23 -10.38
CA LEU A 54 9.53 2.14 -11.29
C LEU A 54 10.20 2.65 -12.58
N ILE A 55 9.70 3.76 -13.14
CA ILE A 55 10.31 4.39 -14.32
C ILE A 55 11.71 4.91 -13.98
N ASP A 56 11.93 5.43 -12.78
CA ASP A 56 13.26 5.80 -12.28
C ASP A 56 14.18 4.58 -12.11
N GLY A 57 13.67 3.39 -11.84
CA GLY A 57 14.46 2.16 -11.81
C GLY A 57 14.80 1.67 -13.22
N ASP A 58 13.77 1.25 -13.94
CA ASP A 58 13.86 0.38 -15.14
C ASP A 58 13.18 0.98 -16.37
N GLY A 59 12.77 2.24 -16.26
CA GLY A 59 12.22 3.03 -17.34
C GLY A 59 13.20 4.01 -17.95
N TYR A 60 12.83 4.48 -19.13
CA TYR A 60 13.47 5.62 -19.78
C TYR A 60 12.48 6.31 -20.73
N ILE A 61 12.65 7.62 -20.88
CA ILE A 61 11.99 8.38 -21.93
C ILE A 61 12.96 8.43 -23.11
N GLN A 62 12.57 7.76 -24.18
CA GLN A 62 13.35 7.67 -25.41
C GLN A 62 12.99 8.81 -26.35
N ILE A 63 14.01 9.56 -26.76
CA ILE A 63 13.92 10.60 -27.79
C ILE A 63 14.96 10.25 -28.85
N THR A 64 14.52 9.96 -30.07
CA THR A 64 15.38 9.46 -31.16
C THR A 64 15.11 10.16 -32.48
N LYS A 65 16.11 10.16 -33.37
CA LYS A 65 16.05 10.69 -34.74
C LYS A 65 15.52 9.62 -35.69
N THR A 66 14.53 9.98 -36.51
CA THR A 66 14.08 9.14 -37.64
C THR A 66 15.00 9.29 -38.84
N THR A 67 14.88 8.39 -39.83
CA THR A 67 15.62 8.49 -41.10
C THR A 67 15.37 9.81 -41.83
N LYS A 68 14.17 10.40 -41.68
CA LYS A 68 13.79 11.70 -42.24
C LYS A 68 14.18 12.90 -41.36
N GLY A 69 14.87 12.68 -40.24
CA GLY A 69 15.33 13.74 -39.33
C GLY A 69 14.33 14.21 -38.28
N PHE A 70 13.10 13.69 -38.27
CA PHE A 70 12.08 14.01 -37.25
C PHE A 70 12.37 13.36 -35.90
N ILE A 71 11.87 13.99 -34.84
CA ILE A 71 11.92 13.47 -33.47
C ILE A 71 10.81 12.44 -33.24
N THR A 72 11.20 11.27 -32.74
CA THR A 72 10.28 10.28 -32.15
C THR A 72 10.45 10.25 -30.64
N MET A 73 9.33 10.17 -29.92
CA MET A 73 9.30 10.13 -28.46
C MET A 73 8.42 8.98 -27.96
N LYS A 74 8.91 8.24 -26.98
CA LYS A 74 8.14 7.23 -26.24
C LYS A 74 8.71 7.01 -24.86
N LEU A 75 7.90 6.59 -23.92
CA LEU A 75 8.36 6.09 -22.62
C LEU A 75 8.35 4.57 -22.68
N VAL A 76 9.45 3.96 -22.21
CA VAL A 76 9.60 2.51 -22.19
C VAL A 76 9.94 2.08 -20.77
N ILE A 77 9.17 1.15 -20.21
CA ILE A 77 9.53 0.39 -19.01
C ILE A 77 9.92 -1.00 -19.50
N SER A 78 11.14 -1.45 -19.18
CA SER A 78 11.66 -2.73 -19.65
C SER A 78 12.01 -3.61 -18.47
N LEU A 79 11.29 -4.72 -18.31
CA LEU A 79 11.49 -5.68 -17.23
C LEU A 79 11.84 -7.06 -17.78
N HIS A 80 12.30 -7.95 -16.91
CA HIS A 80 12.42 -9.36 -17.25
C HIS A 80 11.02 -9.96 -17.50
N ILE A 81 10.92 -11.01 -18.31
CA ILE A 81 9.62 -11.61 -18.64
C ILE A 81 8.85 -12.12 -17.42
N GLU A 82 9.56 -12.54 -16.38
CA GLU A 82 8.96 -13.00 -15.12
C GLU A 82 8.17 -11.90 -14.40
N ASP A 83 8.52 -10.63 -14.63
CA ASP A 83 7.87 -9.47 -14.04
C ASP A 83 6.75 -8.89 -14.93
N ILE A 84 6.30 -9.61 -15.98
CA ILE A 84 5.26 -9.13 -16.92
C ILE A 84 3.96 -8.73 -16.23
N SER A 85 3.60 -9.44 -15.16
CA SER A 85 2.42 -9.14 -14.33
C SER A 85 2.43 -7.72 -13.77
N THR A 86 3.62 -7.15 -13.51
CA THR A 86 3.77 -5.75 -13.09
C THR A 86 3.36 -4.80 -14.21
N LEU A 87 3.78 -5.08 -15.45
CA LEU A 87 3.41 -4.27 -16.61
C LEU A 87 1.92 -4.42 -16.95
N GLU A 88 1.35 -5.61 -16.80
CA GLU A 88 -0.09 -5.86 -16.99
C GLU A 88 -0.94 -5.15 -15.94
N TYR A 89 -0.49 -5.11 -14.68
CA TYR A 89 -1.14 -4.32 -13.63
C TYR A 89 -1.10 -2.81 -13.94
N ILE A 90 0.06 -2.30 -14.35
CA ILE A 90 0.20 -0.88 -14.73
C ILE A 90 -0.69 -0.57 -15.95
N HIS A 91 -0.68 -1.43 -16.96
CA HIS A 91 -1.48 -1.28 -18.16
C HIS A 91 -2.99 -1.36 -17.88
N SER A 92 -3.45 -2.27 -17.01
CA SER A 92 -4.86 -2.36 -16.63
C SER A 92 -5.33 -1.16 -15.80
N THR A 93 -4.43 -0.54 -15.01
CA THR A 93 -4.74 0.64 -14.19
C THR A 93 -4.69 1.94 -15.00
N LEU A 94 -3.62 2.17 -15.78
CA LEU A 94 -3.46 3.39 -16.59
C LEU A 94 -4.25 3.33 -17.90
N LYS A 95 -4.47 2.14 -18.47
CA LYS A 95 -5.00 1.96 -19.82
C LYS A 95 -4.21 2.74 -20.89
N LEU A 96 -2.89 2.89 -20.67
CA LEU A 96 -1.97 3.59 -21.59
C LEU A 96 -0.90 2.63 -22.10
N GLY A 97 -0.49 2.84 -23.36
CA GLY A 97 0.61 2.14 -23.99
C GLY A 97 0.28 0.71 -24.41
N SER A 98 1.32 -0.04 -24.80
CA SER A 98 1.19 -1.46 -25.15
C SER A 98 2.25 -2.30 -24.45
N VAL A 99 1.83 -3.45 -23.92
CA VAL A 99 2.73 -4.47 -23.35
C VAL A 99 3.19 -5.39 -24.48
N ASN A 100 4.51 -5.46 -24.68
CA ASN A 100 5.13 -6.28 -25.71
C ASN A 100 6.08 -7.29 -25.04
N VAL A 101 6.07 -8.53 -25.53
CA VAL A 101 6.90 -9.62 -25.01
C VAL A 101 7.98 -9.97 -26.03
N TYR A 102 9.23 -10.00 -25.56
CA TYR A 102 10.40 -10.36 -26.35
C TYR A 102 11.01 -11.63 -25.78
N LYS A 103 10.75 -12.76 -26.44
CA LYS A 103 11.27 -14.08 -26.06
C LYS A 103 12.67 -14.28 -26.66
N ASP A 104 13.66 -13.60 -26.11
CA ASP A 104 15.07 -13.90 -26.37
C ASP A 104 15.46 -15.20 -25.64
N LEU A 105 16.24 -16.07 -26.29
CA LEU A 105 16.74 -17.33 -25.72
C LEU A 105 17.68 -17.11 -24.53
N ARG A 106 18.32 -15.94 -24.40
CA ARG A 106 19.29 -15.64 -23.32
C ARG A 106 18.74 -14.73 -22.22
N SER A 107 17.89 -13.76 -22.56
CA SER A 107 17.33 -12.81 -21.58
C SER A 107 15.94 -12.32 -22.04
N PRO A 108 14.89 -13.12 -21.78
CA PRO A 108 13.54 -12.76 -22.20
C PRO A 108 13.07 -11.52 -21.43
N SER A 109 12.51 -10.55 -22.15
CA SER A 109 12.08 -9.26 -21.58
C SER A 109 10.66 -8.92 -21.98
N CYS A 110 9.98 -8.16 -21.13
CA CYS A 110 8.70 -7.56 -21.43
C CYS A 110 8.83 -6.03 -21.35
N LYS A 111 8.11 -5.32 -22.21
CA LYS A 111 8.18 -3.85 -22.28
C LYS A 111 6.80 -3.23 -22.35
N LEU A 112 6.56 -2.25 -21.49
CA LEU A 112 5.43 -1.34 -21.61
C LEU A 112 5.90 -0.10 -22.35
N VAL A 113 5.27 0.20 -23.49
CA VAL A 113 5.62 1.32 -24.35
C VAL A 113 4.46 2.31 -24.40
N ILE A 114 4.65 3.49 -23.81
CA ILE A 114 3.69 4.60 -23.85
C ILE A 114 4.13 5.58 -24.93
N ASN A 115 3.23 5.91 -25.86
CA ASN A 115 3.54 6.71 -27.04
C ASN A 115 3.48 8.22 -26.76
N ARG A 116 4.00 9.03 -27.69
CA ARG A 116 4.05 10.49 -27.58
C ARG A 116 2.69 11.13 -27.23
N THR A 117 1.61 10.73 -27.91
CA THR A 117 0.28 11.32 -27.71
C THR A 117 -0.24 11.05 -26.30
N GLU A 118 -0.09 9.81 -25.81
CA GLU A 118 -0.48 9.43 -24.45
C GLU A 118 0.33 10.17 -23.38
N LEU A 119 1.61 10.43 -23.63
CA LEU A 119 2.44 11.25 -22.76
C LEU A 119 1.94 12.71 -22.71
N GLN A 120 1.61 13.31 -23.86
CA GLN A 120 1.14 14.69 -23.98
C GLN A 120 -0.25 14.92 -23.36
N GLU A 121 -1.14 13.93 -23.48
CA GLU A 121 -2.55 14.05 -23.11
C GLU A 121 -2.86 13.59 -21.68
N VAL A 122 -2.08 12.63 -21.15
CA VAL A 122 -2.43 11.97 -19.87
C VAL A 122 -1.24 11.90 -18.91
N LEU A 123 -0.17 11.16 -19.24
CA LEU A 123 0.84 10.82 -18.22
C LEU A 123 1.59 12.06 -17.70
N PHE A 124 2.13 12.91 -18.58
CA PHE A 124 2.85 14.11 -18.13
C PHE A 124 1.92 15.14 -17.47
N PRO A 125 0.70 15.43 -17.98
CA PRO A 125 -0.27 16.25 -17.27
C PRO A 125 -0.59 15.73 -15.87
N LEU A 126 -0.72 14.41 -15.67
CA LEU A 126 -0.96 13.80 -14.36
C LEU A 126 0.17 14.04 -13.36
N LEU A 127 1.41 13.90 -13.83
CA LEU A 127 2.60 14.16 -13.01
C LEU A 127 2.63 15.62 -12.53
N ILE A 128 2.34 16.56 -13.44
CA ILE A 128 2.26 17.99 -13.13
C ILE A 128 1.11 18.30 -12.18
N HIS A 129 -0.09 17.77 -12.46
CA HIS A 129 -1.29 18.00 -11.65
C HIS A 129 -1.10 17.53 -10.21
N ASN A 130 -0.45 16.38 -10.01
CA ASN A 130 -0.20 15.84 -8.68
C ASN A 130 1.10 16.37 -8.05
N ASN A 131 1.92 17.16 -8.74
CA ASN A 131 3.26 17.55 -8.27
C ASN A 131 4.12 16.32 -7.89
N ILE A 132 4.10 15.29 -8.76
CA ILE A 132 4.94 14.08 -8.66
C ILE A 132 5.93 14.10 -9.82
N PHE A 133 7.20 13.93 -9.51
CA PHE A 133 8.27 14.03 -10.51
C PHE A 133 9.37 13.00 -10.26
N PHE A 134 10.17 12.77 -11.30
CA PHE A 134 11.30 11.84 -11.26
C PHE A 134 12.38 12.36 -10.30
N LEU A 135 12.91 11.49 -9.45
CA LEU A 135 13.87 11.86 -8.42
C LEU A 135 15.32 11.61 -8.83
N THR A 136 15.53 10.98 -9.98
CA THR A 136 16.87 10.75 -10.51
C THR A 136 17.20 11.74 -11.62
N GLU A 137 18.41 12.32 -11.56
CA GLU A 137 18.86 13.37 -12.49
C GLU A 137 18.72 12.92 -13.96
N THR A 138 19.01 11.66 -14.29
CA THR A 138 18.82 11.19 -15.66
C THR A 138 17.36 11.20 -16.13
N ARG A 139 16.41 10.72 -15.32
CA ARG A 139 14.99 10.67 -15.75
C ARG A 139 14.37 12.06 -15.72
N ILE A 140 14.68 12.89 -14.73
CA ILE A 140 14.18 14.27 -14.73
C ILE A 140 14.75 15.08 -15.90
N ASN A 141 16.02 14.87 -16.29
CA ASN A 141 16.59 15.51 -17.47
C ASN A 141 15.91 15.03 -18.76
N GLN A 142 15.61 13.73 -18.87
CA GLN A 142 14.84 13.21 -20.01
C GLN A 142 13.42 13.78 -20.05
N PHE A 143 12.78 13.94 -18.88
CA PHE A 143 11.47 14.56 -18.75
C PHE A 143 11.50 16.05 -19.11
N ASN A 144 12.48 16.82 -18.61
CA ASN A 144 12.63 18.25 -18.92
C ASN A 144 12.88 18.46 -20.43
N LEU A 145 13.74 17.64 -21.03
CA LEU A 145 13.96 17.67 -22.49
C LEU A 145 12.67 17.34 -23.26
N ALA A 146 11.92 16.31 -22.83
CA ALA A 146 10.65 15.97 -23.44
C ALA A 146 9.66 17.14 -23.33
N MET A 147 9.50 17.71 -22.14
CA MET A 147 8.63 18.86 -21.88
C MET A 147 9.01 20.08 -22.73
N HIS A 148 10.30 20.36 -22.89
CA HIS A 148 10.79 21.46 -23.73
C HIS A 148 10.47 21.25 -25.21
N ILE A 149 10.71 20.04 -25.74
CA ILE A 149 10.36 19.69 -27.13
C ILE A 149 8.85 19.82 -27.38
N LEU A 150 8.03 19.36 -26.43
CA LEU A 150 6.58 19.38 -26.55
C LEU A 150 6.02 20.81 -26.49
N LYS A 151 6.46 21.62 -25.51
CA LYS A 151 6.01 23.00 -25.33
C LYS A 151 6.39 23.92 -26.49
N ASN A 152 7.57 23.72 -27.08
CA ASN A 152 8.08 24.55 -28.19
C ASN A 152 7.80 23.98 -29.59
N ASP A 153 6.98 22.92 -29.69
CA ASP A 153 6.65 22.23 -30.96
C ASP A 153 7.88 21.90 -31.83
N ILE A 154 8.96 21.42 -31.20
CA ILE A 154 10.20 21.07 -31.91
C ILE A 154 9.97 19.75 -32.67
N LYS A 155 10.10 19.79 -33.99
CA LYS A 155 9.84 18.64 -34.89
C LYS A 155 11.11 17.95 -35.38
N MET A 156 12.17 18.72 -35.63
CA MET A 156 13.44 18.23 -36.18
C MET A 156 14.43 17.94 -35.07
N PHE A 157 15.11 16.79 -35.14
CA PHE A 157 16.04 16.35 -34.08
C PHE A 157 17.24 17.28 -33.94
N ASP A 158 17.71 17.84 -35.06
CA ASP A 158 18.86 18.75 -35.08
C ASP A 158 18.55 20.14 -34.48
N LYS A 159 17.27 20.43 -34.20
CA LYS A 159 16.82 21.65 -33.51
C LYS A 159 16.72 21.46 -31.98
N ILE A 160 17.10 20.30 -31.44
CA ILE A 160 17.12 20.09 -30.00
C ILE A 160 18.27 20.91 -29.39
N PRO A 161 18.00 21.82 -28.45
CA PRO A 161 19.04 22.64 -27.84
C PRO A 161 19.93 21.82 -26.90
N SER A 162 21.10 22.36 -26.56
CA SER A 162 21.96 21.80 -25.51
C SER A 162 21.24 21.81 -24.15
N ARG A 163 21.65 20.91 -23.25
CA ARG A 163 21.02 20.73 -21.93
C ARG A 163 20.97 22.01 -21.10
N ASP A 164 21.97 22.88 -21.23
CA ASP A 164 22.08 24.13 -20.47
C ASP A 164 20.99 25.15 -20.84
N ASN A 165 20.39 25.01 -22.02
CA ASN A 165 19.31 25.87 -22.52
C ASN A 165 17.90 25.30 -22.23
N ILE A 166 17.82 24.25 -21.41
CA ILE A 166 16.55 23.59 -21.07
C ILE A 166 16.21 23.91 -19.61
N GLU A 167 15.13 24.64 -19.43
CA GLU A 167 14.59 24.95 -18.11
C GLU A 167 14.06 23.71 -17.39
N ASP A 168 14.32 23.63 -16.09
CA ASP A 168 13.83 22.55 -15.25
C ASP A 168 12.35 22.77 -14.89
N VAL A 169 11.51 21.78 -15.21
CA VAL A 169 10.07 21.83 -14.86
C VAL A 169 9.86 21.64 -13.37
N PHE A 170 10.67 20.77 -12.76
CA PHE A 170 10.72 20.55 -11.32
C PHE A 170 12.15 20.72 -10.84
N LYS A 171 12.31 21.36 -9.69
CA LYS A 171 13.60 21.43 -9.00
C LYS A 171 13.77 20.20 -8.13
N LEU A 172 14.87 19.48 -8.32
CA LEU A 172 15.25 18.42 -7.40
C LEU A 172 15.60 19.03 -6.04
N PRO A 173 15.27 18.35 -4.93
CA PRO A 173 15.71 18.79 -3.61
C PRO A 173 17.24 18.85 -3.50
N GLU A 174 17.76 19.87 -2.83
CA GLU A 174 19.21 20.11 -2.73
C GLU A 174 19.88 19.12 -1.76
N ASN A 175 19.15 18.69 -0.74
CA ASN A 175 19.67 17.85 0.33
C ASN A 175 18.87 16.55 0.47
N ALA A 176 19.53 15.48 0.92
CA ALA A 176 18.92 14.16 1.11
C ALA A 176 17.69 14.17 2.04
N LYS A 177 17.67 15.08 3.04
CA LYS A 177 16.52 15.25 3.94
C LYS A 177 15.28 15.72 3.20
N ASP A 178 15.44 16.60 2.23
CA ASP A 178 14.31 17.22 1.54
C ASP A 178 13.61 16.22 0.61
N TYR A 179 14.35 15.24 0.08
CA TYR A 179 13.76 14.09 -0.61
C TYR A 179 12.80 13.30 0.29
N THR A 180 13.13 13.09 1.57
CA THR A 180 12.26 12.32 2.49
C THR A 180 11.00 13.08 2.91
N LEU A 181 11.02 14.41 2.76
CA LEU A 181 9.87 15.28 3.01
C LEU A 181 8.90 15.33 1.84
N LEU A 182 9.28 14.85 0.66
CA LEU A 182 8.35 14.74 -0.47
C LEU A 182 7.24 13.75 -0.12
N TYR A 183 5.98 14.20 -0.21
CA TYR A 183 4.82 13.42 0.21
C TYR A 183 4.70 12.07 -0.53
N PHE A 184 5.22 12.00 -1.75
CA PHE A 184 5.20 10.81 -2.61
C PHE A 184 6.42 9.89 -2.44
N PHE A 185 7.44 10.30 -1.69
CA PHE A 185 8.75 9.62 -1.61
C PHE A 185 8.65 8.15 -1.18
N LYS A 186 7.79 7.85 -0.20
CA LYS A 186 7.64 6.48 0.33
C LYS A 186 7.13 5.52 -0.75
N ASN A 187 6.13 5.93 -1.53
CA ASN A 187 5.57 5.12 -2.60
C ASN A 187 6.52 5.06 -3.81
N TRP A 188 7.26 6.14 -4.06
CA TRP A 188 8.34 6.14 -5.06
C TRP A 188 9.41 5.09 -4.74
N ILE A 189 9.84 4.96 -3.48
CA ILE A 189 10.80 3.92 -3.07
C ILE A 189 10.27 2.52 -3.37
N VAL A 190 8.97 2.28 -3.17
CA VAL A 190 8.36 0.98 -3.49
C VAL A 190 8.57 0.67 -4.96
N GLY A 191 8.15 1.57 -5.85
CA GLY A 191 8.29 1.40 -7.30
C GLY A 191 9.73 1.20 -7.75
N PHE A 192 10.64 2.03 -7.21
CA PHE A 192 12.07 1.98 -7.53
C PHE A 192 12.74 0.64 -7.16
N LYS A 193 12.15 -0.12 -6.24
CA LYS A 193 12.67 -1.41 -5.76
C LYS A 193 11.87 -2.63 -6.25
N THR A 194 10.85 -2.44 -7.07
CA THR A 194 9.86 -3.49 -7.39
C THR A 194 10.34 -4.66 -8.28
N PRO A 195 11.35 -4.56 -9.17
CA PRO A 195 11.75 -5.72 -9.98
C PRO A 195 12.29 -6.87 -9.12
N TRP A 196 11.60 -8.01 -9.13
CA TRP A 196 11.87 -9.15 -8.24
C TRP A 196 13.18 -9.89 -8.55
N LEU A 197 13.76 -9.68 -9.75
CA LEU A 197 14.96 -10.40 -10.18
C LEU A 197 16.30 -9.83 -9.68
N TYR A 198 16.29 -8.66 -9.04
CA TYR A 198 17.46 -8.14 -8.35
C TYR A 198 17.04 -7.54 -7.01
N PRO A 199 17.07 -8.31 -5.90
CA PRO A 199 17.09 -7.71 -4.58
C PRO A 199 18.34 -6.84 -4.51
N GLY A 200 18.19 -5.55 -4.86
CA GLY A 200 19.23 -4.54 -4.78
C GLY A 200 19.59 -4.34 -3.32
N LEU A 201 20.52 -5.16 -2.83
CA LEU A 201 21.18 -4.98 -1.55
C LEU A 201 21.92 -3.64 -1.62
N ILE A 202 21.40 -2.61 -0.94
CA ILE A 202 22.13 -1.35 -0.78
C ILE A 202 23.25 -1.61 0.24
N GLU A 203 24.41 -2.05 -0.25
CA GLU A 203 25.61 -2.20 0.59
C GLU A 203 26.36 -0.87 0.69
N PHE A 204 26.34 -0.28 1.90
CA PHE A 204 27.17 0.89 2.23
C PHE A 204 28.56 0.42 2.69
N ILE A 205 29.51 0.27 1.77
CA ILE A 205 30.91 -0.04 2.10
C ILE A 205 31.70 1.25 2.36
N LYS A 206 32.39 1.29 3.50
CA LYS A 206 33.09 2.47 4.04
C LYS A 206 34.27 2.96 3.16
N ASN A 207 34.79 2.10 2.28
CA ASN A 207 36.01 2.35 1.51
C ASN A 207 35.82 2.23 -0.02
N ASN A 208 34.59 2.09 -0.52
CA ASN A 208 34.33 2.05 -1.96
C ASN A 208 32.88 2.52 -2.25
N PRO A 209 32.68 3.71 -2.83
CA PRO A 209 31.34 4.25 -3.05
C PRO A 209 30.71 3.54 -4.25
N LEU A 210 29.81 2.59 -3.94
CA LEU A 210 28.78 1.98 -4.79
C LEU A 210 29.28 0.95 -5.83
N THR A 211 29.12 -0.33 -5.52
CA THR A 211 28.96 -1.38 -6.53
C THR A 211 27.51 -1.86 -6.54
N TYR A 212 26.68 -1.14 -7.29
CA TYR A 212 25.60 -1.75 -8.07
C TYR A 212 26.02 -1.60 -9.54
N LYS A 213 26.11 -2.71 -10.28
CA LYS A 213 26.41 -2.68 -11.72
C LYS A 213 25.23 -2.04 -12.45
N ARG A 214 25.30 -0.70 -12.58
CA ARG A 214 24.40 0.29 -13.21
C ARG A 214 23.84 1.28 -12.19
N VAL A 215 24.69 2.17 -11.67
CA VAL A 215 24.23 3.47 -11.18
C VAL A 215 24.96 4.57 -11.94
N LYS A 216 24.15 5.42 -12.58
CA LYS A 216 24.50 6.67 -13.24
C LYS A 216 25.05 7.69 -12.23
N LYS A 217 25.91 8.57 -12.73
CA LYS A 217 26.84 9.50 -12.07
C LYS A 217 26.25 10.39 -10.96
N ASP A 218 24.93 10.52 -10.92
CA ASP A 218 24.21 11.59 -10.22
C ASP A 218 23.84 11.23 -8.77
N TYR A 219 23.62 9.93 -8.49
CA TYR A 219 23.42 9.43 -7.12
C TYR A 219 24.70 9.57 -6.25
N LYS A 220 25.87 9.75 -6.89
CA LYS A 220 27.15 9.97 -6.22
C LYS A 220 27.20 11.34 -5.53
N LYS A 221 26.51 12.37 -6.04
CA LYS A 221 26.37 13.68 -5.38
C LYS A 221 25.54 13.61 -4.09
N LEU A 222 24.53 12.74 -4.06
CA LEU A 222 23.66 12.49 -2.89
C LEU A 222 24.42 11.87 -1.70
N ILE A 223 25.51 11.14 -1.97
CA ILE A 223 26.29 10.38 -0.97
C ILE A 223 27.64 11.06 -0.67
N SER A 224 28.10 12.02 -1.49
CA SER A 224 29.41 12.67 -1.32
C SER A 224 29.48 13.60 -0.10
N ARG A 225 28.34 14.13 0.37
CA ARG A 225 28.29 14.92 1.61
C ARG A 225 28.10 14.00 2.82
N ARG A 226 29.05 14.07 3.75
CA ARG A 226 29.11 13.29 5.01
C ARG A 226 27.79 13.36 5.80
N GLU A 227 27.10 14.49 5.72
CA GLU A 227 25.81 14.76 6.35
C GLU A 227 24.64 14.03 5.67
N GLY A 228 24.55 14.07 4.34
CA GLY A 228 23.56 13.33 3.56
C GLY A 228 23.69 11.81 3.76
N PHE A 229 24.94 11.31 3.79
CA PHE A 229 25.26 9.93 4.12
C PHE A 229 24.83 9.55 5.54
N ASN A 230 25.12 10.39 6.55
CA ASN A 230 24.76 10.09 7.94
C ASN A 230 23.25 10.19 8.20
N TYR A 231 22.54 11.09 7.52
CA TYR A 231 21.10 11.24 7.62
C TYR A 231 20.36 10.08 6.92
N LEU A 232 20.74 9.69 5.70
CA LEU A 232 20.23 8.47 5.04
C LEU A 232 20.54 7.25 5.88
N LYS A 233 21.76 7.15 6.43
CA LYS A 233 22.14 6.08 7.34
C LYS A 233 21.35 6.12 8.63
N GLN A 234 20.93 7.26 9.19
CA GLN A 234 20.06 7.32 10.37
C GLN A 234 18.62 6.94 10.04
N THR A 235 18.10 7.45 8.92
CA THR A 235 16.75 7.16 8.40
C THR A 235 16.59 5.67 8.07
N LEU A 236 17.66 5.05 7.54
CA LEU A 236 17.72 3.61 7.23
C LEU A 236 18.20 2.76 8.43
N LYS A 237 19.05 3.27 9.35
CA LYS A 237 19.45 2.57 10.59
C LYS A 237 18.37 2.55 11.66
N GLN A 238 17.39 3.45 11.62
CA GLN A 238 16.18 3.23 12.42
C GLN A 238 15.46 1.92 12.01
N GLN A 239 15.78 1.35 10.84
CA GLN A 239 15.34 0.01 10.47
C GLN A 239 16.39 -1.10 10.68
N GLU A 240 17.70 -0.92 10.44
CA GLU A 240 18.60 -2.09 10.43
C GLU A 240 20.02 -1.88 11.01
N ARG A 241 20.21 -2.36 12.24
CA ARG A 241 21.51 -2.83 12.74
C ARG A 241 21.66 -4.31 12.29
N ILE A 242 21.99 -4.55 11.02
CA ILE A 242 22.28 -5.89 10.50
C ILE A 242 23.78 -6.18 10.65
N ARG A 243 24.08 -7.25 11.40
CA ARG A 243 25.39 -7.93 11.39
C ARG A 243 25.47 -8.72 10.08
N ARG A 244 26.63 -8.69 9.41
CA ARG A 244 26.91 -9.48 8.20
C ARG A 244 26.56 -10.95 8.45
N TYR A 245 25.55 -11.47 7.76
CA TYR A 245 25.26 -12.89 7.70
C TYR A 245 25.64 -13.39 6.31
N SER A 246 26.30 -14.55 6.26
CA SER A 246 26.55 -15.29 5.03
C SER A 246 25.21 -15.57 4.32
N THR A 247 25.10 -15.15 3.07
CA THR A 247 23.96 -15.46 2.22
C THR A 247 24.06 -16.90 1.76
N TYR A 248 23.31 -17.80 2.40
CA TYR A 248 22.93 -19.05 1.76
C TYR A 248 21.86 -18.73 0.72
N THR A 249 22.22 -18.80 -0.56
CA THR A 249 21.29 -18.74 -1.68
C THR A 249 20.44 -20.00 -1.68
N VAL A 250 19.28 -19.93 -1.02
CA VAL A 250 18.23 -20.93 -1.20
C VAL A 250 17.65 -20.69 -2.60
N LYS A 251 17.95 -21.57 -3.56
CA LYS A 251 17.25 -21.56 -4.85
C LYS A 251 15.79 -21.95 -4.57
N PRO A 252 14.79 -21.10 -4.90
CA PRO A 252 13.40 -21.49 -4.78
C PRO A 252 13.11 -22.62 -5.78
N GLU A 253 12.58 -23.74 -5.29
CA GLU A 253 12.24 -24.91 -6.12
C GLU A 253 10.98 -24.68 -6.98
N ASN A 254 10.29 -23.56 -6.80
CA ASN A 254 9.00 -23.29 -7.42
C ASN A 254 8.96 -21.88 -8.02
N THR A 255 8.72 -21.79 -9.34
CA THR A 255 8.65 -20.55 -10.13
C THR A 255 7.23 -20.00 -10.25
N ASN A 256 6.25 -20.60 -9.58
CA ASN A 256 4.86 -20.16 -9.65
C ASN A 256 4.65 -18.78 -9.01
N LEU A 257 4.13 -17.84 -9.81
CA LEU A 257 3.61 -16.57 -9.32
C LEU A 257 2.35 -16.83 -8.50
N VAL A 258 2.38 -16.43 -7.24
CA VAL A 258 1.25 -16.51 -6.34
C VAL A 258 1.00 -15.15 -5.72
N VAL A 259 -0.26 -14.80 -5.53
CA VAL A 259 -0.63 -13.56 -4.83
C VAL A 259 0.09 -13.50 -3.50
N TRP A 260 0.80 -12.39 -3.22
CA TRP A 260 1.56 -12.26 -1.98
C TRP A 260 0.66 -12.52 -0.76
N GLY A 261 1.00 -13.56 0.01
CA GLY A 261 0.23 -14.00 1.17
C GLY A 261 -0.78 -15.12 0.93
N SER A 262 -0.99 -15.59 -0.30
CA SER A 262 -1.93 -16.69 -0.57
C SER A 262 -1.39 -18.07 -0.18
N ASN A 263 -0.07 -18.22 -0.07
CA ASN A 263 0.63 -19.49 0.20
C ASN A 263 1.39 -19.48 1.54
N LEU A 264 0.84 -18.82 2.56
CA LEU A 264 1.47 -18.78 3.89
C LEU A 264 1.31 -20.14 4.60
N SER A 265 2.39 -20.93 4.62
CA SER A 265 2.43 -22.19 5.36
C SER A 265 2.65 -21.98 6.86
N SER A 266 2.17 -22.91 7.68
CA SER A 266 2.38 -22.90 9.12
C SER A 266 3.87 -22.85 9.48
N THR A 267 4.24 -22.01 10.45
CA THR A 267 5.60 -21.96 11.01
C THR A 267 5.69 -22.52 12.43
N VAL A 268 4.66 -23.25 12.84
CA VAL A 268 4.63 -23.96 14.13
C VAL A 268 5.78 -24.96 14.18
N GLY A 269 6.45 -25.04 15.34
CA GLY A 269 7.57 -25.96 15.54
C GLY A 269 8.89 -25.54 14.86
N ARG A 270 8.90 -24.53 13.97
CA ARG A 270 10.12 -24.07 13.28
C ARG A 270 11.14 -23.32 14.17
N GLY A 271 10.90 -23.24 15.47
CA GLY A 271 11.86 -22.65 16.43
C GLY A 271 12.03 -21.14 16.29
N ARG A 272 13.21 -20.62 16.64
CA ARG A 272 13.48 -19.17 16.61
C ARG A 272 13.75 -18.68 15.19
N VAL A 273 13.13 -17.55 14.86
CA VAL A 273 13.32 -16.85 13.57
C VAL A 273 14.30 -15.69 13.77
N THR A 274 15.20 -15.46 12.81
CA THR A 274 16.19 -14.37 12.87
C THR A 274 15.52 -13.01 12.82
N LYS A 275 16.21 -11.96 13.30
CA LYS A 275 15.68 -10.59 13.28
C LYS A 275 15.37 -10.10 11.86
N VAL A 276 16.21 -10.46 10.89
CA VAL A 276 16.02 -10.11 9.47
C VAL A 276 14.73 -10.73 8.94
N VAL A 277 14.54 -12.04 9.14
CA VAL A 277 13.31 -12.70 8.68
C VAL A 277 12.08 -12.13 9.39
N LYS A 278 12.15 -11.82 10.69
CA LYS A 278 11.06 -11.14 11.40
C LYS A 278 10.69 -9.79 10.76
N ASN A 279 11.67 -9.02 10.31
CA ASN A 279 11.43 -7.73 9.63
C ASN A 279 10.83 -7.89 8.23
N MET A 280 11.07 -9.03 7.57
CA MET A 280 10.47 -9.35 6.26
C MET A 280 9.03 -9.86 6.35
N ILE A 281 8.60 -10.36 7.53
CA ILE A 281 7.24 -10.84 7.73
C ILE A 281 6.29 -9.64 7.90
N ALA A 282 5.44 -9.44 6.89
CA ALA A 282 4.35 -8.47 6.93
C ALA A 282 2.97 -9.15 6.90
N LEU A 283 1.92 -8.36 7.09
CA LEU A 283 0.53 -8.81 7.04
C LEU A 283 -0.07 -8.48 5.67
N PRO A 284 -0.37 -9.48 4.83
CA PRO A 284 -1.14 -9.25 3.62
C PRO A 284 -2.53 -8.71 3.93
N PRO A 285 -3.20 -8.02 2.99
CA PRO A 285 -4.44 -7.27 3.26
C PRO A 285 -5.55 -8.09 3.94
N TYR A 286 -5.72 -9.35 3.55
CA TYR A 286 -6.69 -10.26 4.16
C TYR A 286 -6.34 -10.55 5.64
N TYR A 287 -5.12 -10.98 5.93
CA TYR A 287 -4.66 -11.28 7.29
C TYR A 287 -4.67 -10.03 8.17
N LYS A 288 -4.28 -8.87 7.62
CA LYS A 288 -4.39 -7.59 8.32
C LYS A 288 -5.83 -7.31 8.73
N SER A 289 -6.80 -7.55 7.84
CA SER A 289 -8.23 -7.38 8.14
C SER A 289 -8.72 -8.32 9.25
N VAL A 290 -8.30 -9.60 9.21
CA VAL A 290 -8.59 -10.59 10.27
C VAL A 290 -8.05 -10.10 11.61
N VAL A 291 -6.78 -9.69 11.65
CA VAL A 291 -6.14 -9.18 12.87
C VAL A 291 -6.82 -7.91 13.36
N VAL A 292 -7.20 -6.99 12.48
CA VAL A 292 -7.95 -5.78 12.84
C VAL A 292 -9.29 -6.12 13.49
N GLY A 293 -10.08 -7.04 12.93
CA GLY A 293 -11.36 -7.43 13.53
C GLY A 293 -11.21 -8.13 14.88
N ILE A 294 -10.17 -8.96 15.03
CA ILE A 294 -9.79 -9.57 16.30
C ILE A 294 -9.35 -8.49 17.32
N LEU A 295 -8.58 -7.49 16.87
CA LEU A 295 -8.20 -6.36 17.69
C LEU A 295 -9.36 -5.41 17.96
N LEU A 296 -10.42 -5.36 17.17
CA LEU A 296 -11.60 -4.59 17.57
C LEU A 296 -12.40 -5.33 18.64
N SER A 297 -12.18 -6.64 18.81
CA SER A 297 -12.89 -7.50 19.74
C SER A 297 -11.99 -8.09 20.84
N ASP A 298 -12.03 -9.41 21.05
CA ASP A 298 -11.42 -10.15 22.17
C ASP A 298 -9.89 -10.28 22.11
N GLY A 299 -9.27 -9.89 21.00
CA GLY A 299 -7.83 -9.96 20.81
C GLY A 299 -7.08 -8.77 21.41
N TYR A 300 -5.81 -9.00 21.74
CA TYR A 300 -4.94 -7.94 22.23
C TYR A 300 -3.50 -8.12 21.77
N LEU A 301 -2.78 -6.99 21.68
CA LEU A 301 -1.34 -6.96 21.44
C LEU A 301 -0.61 -6.79 22.76
N THR A 302 0.39 -7.63 23.02
CA THR A 302 1.20 -7.54 24.23
C THR A 302 2.68 -7.78 23.90
N SER A 303 3.56 -7.18 24.69
CA SER A 303 5.00 -7.40 24.64
C SER A 303 5.50 -7.57 26.07
N ALA A 304 6.49 -8.45 26.29
CA ALA A 304 7.03 -8.63 27.64
C ALA A 304 7.84 -7.40 28.07
N LYS A 305 8.49 -6.73 27.11
CA LYS A 305 9.24 -5.49 27.34
C LYS A 305 8.79 -4.37 26.39
N PRO A 306 8.99 -3.09 26.74
CA PRO A 306 8.58 -1.96 25.89
C PRO A 306 9.23 -1.94 24.50
N HIS A 307 10.48 -2.41 24.41
CA HIS A 307 11.29 -2.44 23.18
C HIS A 307 11.13 -3.74 22.38
N GLU A 308 10.33 -4.68 22.87
CA GLU A 308 10.06 -5.93 22.16
C GLU A 308 8.85 -5.77 21.23
N ASN A 309 8.94 -6.39 20.05
CA ASN A 309 7.81 -6.48 19.15
C ASN A 309 6.63 -7.17 19.83
N PRO A 310 5.41 -6.62 19.71
CA PRO A 310 4.24 -7.23 20.31
C PRO A 310 3.88 -8.51 19.58
N HIS A 311 3.25 -9.42 20.32
CA HIS A 311 2.54 -10.56 19.77
C HIS A 311 1.05 -10.33 19.89
N LEU A 312 0.32 -10.86 18.92
CA LEU A 312 -1.12 -10.99 18.98
C LEU A 312 -1.46 -12.19 19.86
N ALA A 313 -2.34 -11.96 20.81
CA ALA A 313 -2.91 -12.95 21.70
C ALA A 313 -4.42 -13.02 21.45
N PHE A 314 -4.95 -14.23 21.31
CA PHE A 314 -6.37 -14.47 21.11
C PHE A 314 -6.84 -15.63 21.98
N LYS A 315 -7.94 -15.42 22.69
CA LYS A 315 -8.49 -16.36 23.67
C LYS A 315 -10.01 -16.38 23.57
N GLN A 316 -10.60 -17.57 23.65
CA GLN A 316 -12.05 -17.74 23.81
C GLN A 316 -12.35 -18.89 24.77
N SER A 317 -13.58 -18.91 25.30
CA SER A 317 -14.10 -20.06 26.06
C SER A 317 -14.10 -21.34 25.22
N LEU A 318 -14.12 -22.51 25.87
CA LEU A 318 -14.18 -23.80 25.14
C LEU A 318 -15.37 -23.92 24.20
N LYS A 319 -16.53 -23.33 24.54
CA LYS A 319 -17.73 -23.30 23.69
C LYS A 319 -17.46 -22.68 22.32
N ASN A 320 -16.53 -21.73 22.27
CA ASN A 320 -16.13 -20.99 21.08
C ASN A 320 -14.77 -21.46 20.52
N SER A 321 -14.28 -22.64 20.93
CA SER A 321 -12.97 -23.16 20.53
C SER A 321 -12.81 -23.33 19.02
N SER A 322 -13.88 -23.68 18.29
CA SER A 322 -13.88 -23.74 16.82
C SER A 322 -13.53 -22.41 16.17
N TYR A 323 -13.88 -21.28 16.79
CA TYR A 323 -13.49 -19.95 16.28
C TYR A 323 -12.00 -19.69 16.50
N VAL A 324 -11.45 -20.10 17.64
CA VAL A 324 -10.00 -20.01 17.89
C VAL A 324 -9.21 -20.86 16.91
N LEU A 325 -9.67 -22.08 16.62
CA LEU A 325 -9.05 -22.97 15.63
C LEU A 325 -9.15 -22.41 14.21
N TYR A 326 -10.28 -21.81 13.84
CA TYR A 326 -10.47 -21.12 12.56
C TYR A 326 -9.52 -19.92 12.41
N VAL A 327 -9.42 -19.07 13.43
CA VAL A 327 -8.47 -17.95 13.42
C VAL A 327 -7.03 -18.46 13.39
N PHE A 328 -6.73 -19.51 14.14
CA PHE A 328 -5.40 -20.12 14.15
C PHE A 328 -5.03 -20.71 12.79
N SER A 329 -5.94 -21.37 12.06
CA SER A 329 -5.62 -21.91 10.74
C SER A 329 -5.24 -20.80 9.76
N ILE A 330 -5.88 -19.63 9.86
CA ILE A 330 -5.50 -18.43 9.10
C ILE A 330 -4.14 -17.90 9.58
N LEU A 331 -3.93 -17.75 10.89
CA LEU A 331 -2.76 -17.06 11.43
C LEU A 331 -1.56 -17.98 11.77
N CYS A 332 -1.62 -19.27 11.45
CA CYS A 332 -0.62 -20.27 11.86
C CYS A 332 0.78 -19.98 11.33
N HIS A 333 0.88 -19.27 10.19
CA HIS A 333 2.15 -18.76 9.66
C HIS A 333 2.89 -17.85 10.65
N TYR A 334 2.15 -17.11 11.47
CA TYR A 334 2.71 -16.16 12.45
C TYR A 334 2.96 -16.81 13.82
N CYS A 335 2.62 -18.09 14.01
CA CYS A 335 2.67 -18.79 15.29
C CYS A 335 3.89 -19.71 15.39
N ASN A 336 4.46 -19.84 16.59
CA ASN A 336 5.49 -20.85 16.87
C ASN A 336 4.89 -22.13 17.48
N THR A 337 3.73 -22.00 18.13
CA THR A 337 3.09 -23.05 18.91
C THR A 337 1.64 -23.19 18.48
N CYS A 338 1.10 -24.41 18.57
CA CYS A 338 -0.33 -24.65 18.45
C CYS A 338 -1.12 -23.96 19.57
N PRO A 339 -2.46 -23.81 19.41
CA PRO A 339 -3.32 -23.36 20.48
C PRO A 339 -3.21 -24.29 21.69
N THR A 340 -3.27 -23.70 22.89
CA THR A 340 -3.16 -24.41 24.16
C THR A 340 -4.40 -24.16 25.02
N PHE A 341 -4.74 -25.16 25.83
CA PHE A 341 -5.76 -25.00 26.85
C PHE A 341 -5.22 -24.14 27.99
N VAL A 342 -6.04 -23.21 28.45
CA VAL A 342 -5.75 -22.38 29.61
C VAL A 342 -6.91 -22.50 30.59
N LYS A 343 -6.59 -22.63 31.87
CA LYS A 343 -7.55 -22.63 32.96
C LYS A 343 -7.54 -21.26 33.63
N SER A 344 -8.71 -20.68 33.88
CA SER A 344 -8.85 -19.51 34.73
C SER A 344 -9.83 -19.80 35.85
N VAL A 345 -9.44 -19.48 37.09
CA VAL A 345 -10.31 -19.57 38.25
C VAL A 345 -10.85 -18.18 38.54
N ARG A 346 -12.17 -18.03 38.58
CA ARG A 346 -12.86 -16.79 38.97
C ARG A 346 -14.02 -17.14 39.88
N LYS A 347 -14.05 -16.55 41.09
CA LYS A 347 -15.12 -16.78 42.09
C LYS A 347 -15.43 -18.28 42.27
N ASP A 348 -14.40 -19.08 42.51
CA ASP A 348 -14.44 -20.54 42.68
C ASP A 348 -14.97 -21.37 41.50
N LYS A 349 -15.21 -20.73 40.35
CA LYS A 349 -15.55 -21.41 39.10
C LYS A 349 -14.31 -21.57 38.23
N ILE A 350 -14.07 -22.81 37.78
CA ILE A 350 -13.03 -23.14 36.82
C ILE A 350 -13.59 -22.95 35.41
N ASP A 351 -13.11 -21.93 34.71
CA ASP A 351 -13.40 -21.72 33.29
C ASP A 351 -12.22 -22.21 32.45
N LEU A 352 -12.53 -23.08 31.49
CA LEU A 352 -11.59 -23.55 30.49
C LEU A 352 -11.71 -22.73 29.22
N ALA A 353 -10.56 -22.39 28.63
CA ALA A 353 -10.47 -21.61 27.41
C ALA A 353 -9.41 -22.18 26.47
N LEU A 354 -9.56 -21.88 25.19
CA LEU A 354 -8.55 -22.14 24.16
C LEU A 354 -7.86 -20.83 23.81
N TYR A 355 -6.54 -20.87 23.74
CA TYR A 355 -5.69 -19.69 23.58
C TYR A 355 -4.60 -19.96 22.55
N PHE A 356 -4.26 -18.97 21.74
CA PHE A 356 -2.99 -18.98 21.02
C PHE A 356 -2.37 -17.59 21.00
N ARG A 357 -1.08 -17.55 20.68
CA ARG A 357 -0.36 -16.32 20.41
C ARG A 357 0.56 -16.45 19.22
N THR A 358 0.77 -15.32 18.55
CA THR A 358 1.76 -15.20 17.48
C THR A 358 3.17 -14.99 18.06
N ARG A 359 4.16 -15.02 17.18
CA ARG A 359 5.52 -14.54 17.44
C ARG A 359 5.47 -13.02 17.64
N GLY A 360 6.40 -12.48 18.45
CA GLY A 360 6.63 -11.04 18.49
C GLY A 360 7.21 -10.55 17.17
N LEU A 361 6.40 -9.83 16.37
CA LEU A 361 6.74 -9.42 14.99
C LEU A 361 6.55 -7.90 14.78
N PRO A 362 7.42 -7.25 13.98
CA PRO A 362 7.33 -5.82 13.67
C PRO A 362 6.00 -5.38 13.05
N CYS A 363 5.36 -6.23 12.23
CA CYS A 363 4.05 -5.92 11.63
C CYS A 363 2.94 -5.71 12.68
N PHE A 364 3.06 -6.31 13.87
CA PHE A 364 2.15 -6.03 14.98
C PHE A 364 2.51 -4.74 15.72
N SER A 365 3.76 -4.26 15.65
CA SER A 365 4.15 -2.96 16.21
C SER A 365 3.41 -1.83 15.52
N GLU A 366 3.24 -1.90 14.20
CA GLU A 366 2.46 -0.92 13.41
C GLU A 366 0.99 -0.91 13.80
N LEU A 367 0.38 -2.08 14.04
CA LEU A 367 -0.99 -2.15 14.52
C LEU A 367 -1.10 -1.65 15.97
N ARG A 368 -0.09 -1.92 16.81
CA ARG A 368 -0.07 -1.43 18.19
C ARG A 368 -0.07 0.09 18.27
N SER A 369 0.71 0.77 17.43
CA SER A 369 0.73 2.24 17.43
C SER A 369 -0.60 2.86 16.99
N LEU A 370 -1.39 2.15 16.18
CA LEU A 370 -2.74 2.58 15.78
C LEU A 370 -3.80 2.33 16.85
N PHE A 371 -3.76 1.15 17.48
CA PHE A 371 -4.80 0.69 18.40
C PHE A 371 -4.53 1.01 19.86
N TYR A 372 -3.31 1.42 20.26
CA TYR A 372 -2.98 1.64 21.66
C TYR A 372 -2.39 3.04 21.88
N ILE A 373 -3.19 3.93 22.47
CA ILE A 373 -2.77 5.27 22.90
C ILE A 373 -2.62 5.24 24.41
N ASN A 374 -1.45 5.63 24.93
CA ASN A 374 -1.16 5.58 26.38
C ASN A 374 -1.41 4.20 27.01
N LYS A 375 -1.11 3.13 26.25
CA LYS A 375 -1.35 1.70 26.61
C LYS A 375 -2.83 1.32 26.74
N VAL A 376 -3.77 2.22 26.49
CA VAL A 376 -5.19 1.95 26.43
C VAL A 376 -5.58 1.62 24.99
N LYS A 377 -6.38 0.58 24.82
CA LYS A 377 -6.87 0.14 23.51
C LYS A 377 -7.95 1.10 23.01
N ARG A 378 -7.82 1.59 21.78
CA ARG A 378 -8.65 2.63 21.16
C ARG A 378 -9.02 2.23 19.74
N VAL A 379 -10.12 2.77 19.24
CA VAL A 379 -10.45 2.66 17.81
C VAL A 379 -9.59 3.66 17.02
N PRO A 380 -8.77 3.23 16.04
CA PRO A 380 -7.91 4.12 15.28
C PRO A 380 -8.68 5.24 14.56
N SER A 381 -8.04 6.39 14.33
CA SER A 381 -8.61 7.45 13.49
C SER A 381 -8.86 7.01 12.05
N ASP A 382 -7.97 6.16 11.52
CA ASP A 382 -8.05 5.57 10.17
C ASP A 382 -8.97 4.33 10.09
N ILE A 383 -9.89 4.14 11.05
CA ILE A 383 -10.77 2.98 11.09
C ILE A 383 -11.66 2.86 9.83
N TYR A 384 -11.94 3.97 9.14
CA TYR A 384 -12.66 3.95 7.86
C TYR A 384 -11.98 3.02 6.84
N ASN A 385 -10.65 3.03 6.76
CA ASN A 385 -9.88 2.19 5.83
C ASN A 385 -9.61 0.79 6.38
N LEU A 386 -9.63 0.62 7.70
CA LEU A 386 -9.28 -0.64 8.37
C LEU A 386 -10.47 -1.58 8.60
N LEU A 387 -11.68 -1.05 8.80
CA LEU A 387 -12.89 -1.84 9.02
C LEU A 387 -13.42 -2.39 7.70
N THR A 388 -12.74 -3.39 7.13
CA THR A 388 -13.18 -4.13 5.94
C THR A 388 -14.31 -5.13 6.28
N PRO A 389 -14.99 -5.74 5.29
CA PRO A 389 -16.00 -6.79 5.55
C PRO A 389 -15.45 -7.94 6.41
N VAL A 390 -14.20 -8.34 6.18
CA VAL A 390 -13.49 -9.37 6.96
C VAL A 390 -13.28 -8.90 8.40
N ALA A 391 -12.83 -7.66 8.60
CA ALA A 391 -12.66 -7.10 9.94
C ALA A 391 -13.99 -7.01 10.71
N LEU A 392 -15.06 -6.57 10.04
CA LEU A 392 -16.39 -6.49 10.61
C LEU A 392 -16.95 -7.88 10.96
N ALA A 393 -16.66 -8.91 10.16
CA ALA A 393 -17.02 -10.28 10.47
C ALA A 393 -16.35 -10.77 11.76
N HIS A 394 -15.04 -10.54 11.92
CA HIS A 394 -14.31 -10.91 13.13
C HIS A 394 -14.74 -10.11 14.38
N LEU A 395 -15.03 -8.82 14.21
CA LEU A 395 -15.65 -8.01 15.28
C LEU A 395 -17.01 -8.59 15.69
N THR A 396 -17.85 -8.99 14.73
CA THR A 396 -19.18 -9.57 14.98
C THR A 396 -19.08 -10.96 15.63
N MET A 397 -18.11 -11.79 15.23
CA MET A 397 -17.90 -13.11 15.84
C MET A 397 -17.47 -13.01 17.31
N GLY A 398 -16.60 -12.05 17.65
CA GLY A 398 -16.21 -11.78 19.03
C GLY A 398 -17.36 -11.15 19.83
N ASP A 399 -17.67 -9.89 19.52
CA ASP A 399 -18.50 -9.02 20.35
C ASP A 399 -19.94 -8.84 19.86
N GLY A 400 -20.34 -9.50 18.79
CA GLY A 400 -21.72 -9.50 18.33
C GLY A 400 -22.67 -10.28 19.24
N SER A 401 -23.92 -9.86 19.30
CA SER A 401 -25.02 -10.56 19.98
C SER A 401 -26.31 -10.33 19.21
N ALA A 402 -26.78 -11.34 18.49
CA ALA A 402 -28.07 -11.30 17.80
C ALA A 402 -29.21 -11.01 18.79
N LYS A 403 -30.17 -10.20 18.34
CA LYS A 403 -31.41 -9.87 19.04
C LYS A 403 -32.59 -10.12 18.11
N GLN A 404 -33.80 -10.23 18.67
CA GLN A 404 -35.02 -10.44 17.90
C GLN A 404 -35.18 -9.45 16.74
N HIS A 405 -34.82 -8.18 16.98
CA HIS A 405 -34.95 -7.10 16.00
C HIS A 405 -33.60 -6.48 15.60
N GLY A 406 -32.51 -7.25 15.54
CA GLY A 406 -31.23 -6.73 15.06
C GLY A 406 -30.00 -7.38 15.69
N LEU A 407 -28.93 -6.60 15.83
CA LEU A 407 -27.64 -7.06 16.34
C LEU A 407 -27.05 -6.02 17.27
N ILE A 408 -26.58 -6.43 18.44
CA ILE A 408 -25.76 -5.58 19.32
C ILE A 408 -24.29 -5.95 19.13
N ILE A 409 -23.43 -4.95 18.96
CA ILE A 409 -21.98 -5.10 19.09
C ILE A 409 -21.58 -4.49 20.44
N CYS A 410 -21.08 -5.34 21.33
CA CYS A 410 -20.60 -4.91 22.64
C CYS A 410 -19.30 -4.12 22.47
N THR A 411 -19.33 -2.83 22.79
CA THR A 411 -18.16 -1.93 22.69
C THR A 411 -17.81 -1.32 24.04
N ASP A 412 -18.17 -2.04 25.12
CA ASP A 412 -18.10 -1.61 26.52
C ASP A 412 -16.69 -1.21 26.99
N SER A 413 -15.65 -1.64 26.27
CA SER A 413 -14.25 -1.33 26.56
C SER A 413 -13.73 -0.06 25.85
N TYR A 414 -14.50 0.51 24.93
CA TYR A 414 -14.14 1.70 24.17
C TYR A 414 -14.80 2.95 24.72
N GLU A 415 -14.13 4.08 24.53
CA GLU A 415 -14.72 5.40 24.82
C GLU A 415 -15.85 5.73 23.83
N LEU A 416 -16.77 6.59 24.24
CA LEU A 416 -17.89 7.03 23.42
C LEU A 416 -17.44 7.57 22.04
N VAL A 417 -16.36 8.35 22.00
CA VAL A 417 -15.80 8.90 20.74
C VAL A 417 -15.36 7.80 19.77
N ASP A 418 -14.84 6.70 20.30
CA ASP A 418 -14.39 5.55 19.52
C ASP A 418 -15.58 4.76 18.97
N VAL A 419 -16.63 4.60 19.79
CA VAL A 419 -17.89 3.96 19.37
C VAL A 419 -18.61 4.77 18.29
N ILE A 420 -18.69 6.10 18.45
CA ILE A 420 -19.25 7.00 17.43
C ILE A 420 -18.46 6.90 16.12
N ARG A 421 -17.12 6.82 16.20
CA ARG A 421 -16.28 6.63 15.01
C ARG A 421 -16.60 5.33 14.27
N LEU A 422 -16.78 4.22 15.00
CA LEU A 422 -17.22 2.96 14.39
C LEU A 422 -18.60 3.07 13.76
N MET A 423 -19.56 3.69 14.46
CA MET A 423 -20.92 3.90 13.93
C MET A 423 -20.92 4.71 12.64
N ASN A 424 -20.10 5.77 12.55
CA ASN A 424 -19.96 6.58 11.34
C ASN A 424 -19.45 5.75 10.16
N VAL A 425 -18.48 4.84 10.38
CA VAL A 425 -18.01 3.95 9.30
C VAL A 425 -19.11 2.98 8.88
N LEU A 426 -19.84 2.38 9.82
CA LEU A 426 -20.96 1.48 9.50
C LEU A 426 -22.01 2.17 8.64
N LEU A 427 -22.36 3.41 8.96
CA LEU A 427 -23.33 4.20 8.20
C LEU A 427 -22.78 4.63 6.83
N ILE A 428 -21.63 5.30 6.80
CA ILE A 428 -21.09 5.95 5.59
C ILE A 428 -20.59 4.92 4.58
N ARG A 429 -19.86 3.90 5.04
CA ARG A 429 -19.19 2.94 4.15
C ARG A 429 -20.10 1.81 3.71
N TYR A 430 -21.01 1.38 4.59
CA TYR A 430 -21.78 0.16 4.40
C TYR A 430 -23.29 0.38 4.37
N ASN A 431 -23.76 1.62 4.55
CA ASN A 431 -25.18 1.93 4.67
C ASN A 431 -25.88 1.07 5.76
N ILE A 432 -25.14 0.75 6.83
CA ILE A 432 -25.65 0.00 7.98
C ILE A 432 -26.17 1.00 9.00
N ASP A 433 -27.49 1.00 9.15
CA ASP A 433 -28.17 1.86 10.09
C ASP A 433 -28.10 1.29 11.50
N CYS A 434 -27.55 2.11 12.41
CA CYS A 434 -27.30 1.73 13.79
C CYS A 434 -27.56 2.90 14.77
N THR A 435 -27.73 2.55 16.05
CA THR A 435 -27.90 3.50 17.15
C THR A 435 -26.94 3.20 18.28
N LEU A 436 -26.56 4.24 19.00
CA LEU A 436 -25.89 4.12 20.27
C LEU A 436 -26.88 3.61 21.33
N ARG A 437 -26.46 2.62 22.11
CA ARG A 437 -27.14 2.17 23.32
C ARG A 437 -26.15 2.11 24.48
N PHE A 438 -26.66 2.10 25.70
CA PHE A 438 -25.85 1.97 26.90
C PHE A 438 -26.29 0.73 27.66
N HIS A 439 -25.34 -0.13 28.02
CA HIS A 439 -25.62 -1.24 28.95
C HIS A 439 -25.65 -0.74 30.39
N THR A 440 -24.71 0.13 30.72
CA THR A 440 -24.63 0.94 31.94
C THR A 440 -24.28 2.37 31.52
N GLN A 441 -24.35 3.34 32.44
CA GLN A 441 -24.08 4.75 32.13
C GLN A 441 -22.74 5.01 31.42
N THR A 442 -21.75 4.11 31.58
CA THR A 442 -20.40 4.27 31.02
C THR A 442 -20.05 3.26 29.92
N GLN A 443 -20.95 2.32 29.60
CA GLN A 443 -20.66 1.24 28.65
C GLN A 443 -21.48 1.39 27.37
N PRO A 444 -20.95 2.11 26.36
CA PRO A 444 -21.59 2.28 25.07
C PRO A 444 -21.58 0.97 24.26
N ARG A 445 -22.66 0.75 23.51
CA ARG A 445 -22.86 -0.37 22.59
C ARG A 445 -23.45 0.12 21.28
N ILE A 446 -23.15 -0.57 20.19
CA ILE A 446 -23.74 -0.30 18.89
C ILE A 446 -24.91 -1.26 18.69
N TYR A 447 -26.10 -0.74 18.43
CA TYR A 447 -27.26 -1.53 18.03
C TYR A 447 -27.55 -1.32 16.55
N ILE A 448 -27.36 -2.35 15.75
CA ILE A 448 -27.71 -2.39 14.34
C ILE A 448 -29.19 -2.77 14.23
N ARG A 449 -29.97 -1.95 13.51
CA ARG A 449 -31.41 -2.15 13.37
C ARG A 449 -31.72 -3.33 12.44
N GLN A 450 -32.88 -3.96 12.65
CA GLN A 450 -33.37 -5.10 11.86
C GLN A 450 -33.30 -4.85 10.35
N ARG A 451 -33.65 -3.64 9.89
CA ARG A 451 -33.63 -3.26 8.48
C ARG A 451 -32.25 -3.37 7.80
N SER A 452 -31.16 -3.28 8.56
CA SER A 452 -29.79 -3.42 8.03
C SER A 452 -29.22 -4.83 8.19
N MET A 453 -29.94 -5.76 8.84
CA MET A 453 -29.47 -7.15 8.99
C MET A 453 -29.26 -7.89 7.67
N PRO A 454 -30.07 -7.71 6.61
CA PRO A 454 -29.76 -8.32 5.30
C PRO A 454 -28.39 -7.90 4.77
N ILE A 455 -28.09 -6.59 4.78
CA ILE A 455 -26.80 -6.02 4.36
C ILE A 455 -25.67 -6.60 5.21
N VAL A 456 -25.84 -6.61 6.54
CA VAL A 456 -24.82 -7.16 7.45
C VAL A 456 -24.54 -8.63 7.12
N ARG A 457 -25.58 -9.46 7.00
CA ARG A 457 -25.44 -10.89 6.73
C ARG A 457 -24.72 -11.14 5.42
N GLU A 458 -25.10 -10.44 4.35
CA GLU A 458 -24.43 -10.55 3.05
C GLU A 458 -22.94 -10.18 3.16
N LEU A 459 -22.64 -9.10 3.88
CA LEU A 459 -21.29 -8.56 4.01
C LEU A 459 -20.35 -9.46 4.83
N VAL A 460 -20.84 -10.03 5.94
CA VAL A 460 -19.97 -10.75 6.90
C VAL A 460 -20.01 -12.27 6.78
N LYS A 461 -21.13 -12.87 6.34
CA LYS A 461 -21.32 -14.33 6.31
C LYS A 461 -20.20 -15.08 5.55
N PRO A 462 -19.66 -14.59 4.41
CA PRO A 462 -18.58 -15.28 3.71
C PRO A 462 -17.29 -15.47 4.53
N TYR A 463 -17.11 -14.67 5.59
CA TYR A 463 -15.89 -14.65 6.41
C TYR A 463 -16.13 -15.15 7.84
N MET A 464 -17.31 -15.71 8.13
CA MET A 464 -17.63 -16.24 9.45
C MET A 464 -17.49 -17.76 9.49
N VAL A 465 -16.96 -18.27 10.60
CA VAL A 465 -16.99 -19.72 10.88
C VAL A 465 -18.42 -20.17 11.15
N LYS A 466 -18.80 -21.36 10.67
CA LYS A 466 -20.16 -21.91 10.81
C LYS A 466 -20.66 -21.89 12.26
N SER A 467 -19.80 -22.22 13.22
CA SER A 467 -20.14 -22.24 14.65
C SER A 467 -20.45 -20.86 15.25
N MET A 468 -20.22 -19.77 14.52
CA MET A 468 -20.49 -18.39 14.96
C MET A 468 -21.60 -17.71 14.18
N LEU A 469 -22.25 -18.38 13.22
CA LEU A 469 -23.34 -17.78 12.43
C LEU A 469 -24.54 -17.36 13.31
N TYR A 470 -24.74 -18.03 14.45
CA TYR A 470 -25.81 -17.66 15.39
C TYR A 470 -25.69 -16.19 15.87
N LYS A 471 -24.48 -15.61 15.83
CA LYS A 471 -24.21 -14.21 16.16
C LYS A 471 -24.91 -13.22 15.22
N ILE A 472 -25.30 -13.65 14.02
CA ILE A 472 -26.07 -12.88 13.03
C ILE A 472 -27.50 -13.41 12.82
N GLY A 473 -27.94 -14.34 13.69
CA GLY A 473 -29.27 -14.95 13.66
C GLY A 473 -29.49 -15.92 12.51
N ILE A 474 -28.46 -16.72 12.17
CA ILE A 474 -28.48 -17.84 11.22
C ILE A 474 -27.90 -19.04 11.94
#